data_AF-A0A7K4TIN9-F1
#
_entry.id   AF-A0A7K4TIN9-F1
#
_cell.length_a   1.000
_cell.length_b   1.000
_cell.length_c   1.000
_cell.angle_alpha   90.00
_cell.angle_beta   90.00
_cell.angle_gamma   90.00
#
_symmetry.space_group_name_H-M   'P 1'
#
loop_
_entity.id
_entity.type
_entity.pdbx_description
1 polymer ?
#
loop_
_entity_poly.entity_id
_entity_poly.type
_entity_poly.pdbx_seq_one_letter_code
_entity_poly.pdbx_strand_id
1 'polypeptide(L)'
;MSSPEIASLSWGQMKVKGCSTTYKDCKVWPGGSRTWDWRETGTNVSRFGMSPELETPPPLWAASSSALPPSKSRISSLCLDGISYIQHSPGVQPADLEEVVKKGVKTVVIGRGMSEALQVPPSTVDYLKKNGIDVLVLQTEKAVAEYNALAAQGVKVGGVFHSTC
;
A
#
# COMPACT_ATOMS: atom_id res chain seq x y z
N MET A 1 -9.04 -17.42 -20.17
CA MET A 1 -8.10 -18.08 -19.24
C MET A 1 -8.64 -17.93 -17.83
N SER A 2 -8.40 -18.90 -16.95
CA SER A 2 -8.87 -18.89 -15.56
C SER A 2 -7.83 -18.23 -14.64
N SER A 3 -8.27 -17.70 -13.50
CA SER A 3 -7.38 -17.19 -12.46
C SER A 3 -6.65 -18.37 -11.78
N PRO A 4 -5.31 -18.35 -11.67
CA PRO A 4 -4.58 -19.45 -11.06
C PRO A 4 -4.75 -19.44 -9.54
N GLU A 5 -4.77 -20.62 -8.93
CA GLU A 5 -4.84 -20.80 -7.48
C GLU A 5 -3.51 -20.40 -6.81
N ILE A 6 -3.57 -19.70 -5.68
CA ILE A 6 -2.40 -19.50 -4.80
C ILE A 6 -2.26 -20.77 -3.96
N ALA A 7 -1.26 -21.60 -4.29
CA ALA A 7 -1.10 -22.94 -3.75
C ALA A 7 -0.51 -22.97 -2.34
N SER A 8 0.32 -21.98 -1.99
CA SER A 8 0.88 -21.85 -0.65
C SER A 8 1.25 -20.41 -0.33
N LEU A 9 1.08 -20.04 0.93
CA LEU A 9 1.52 -18.79 1.54
C LEU A 9 2.29 -19.11 2.83
N SER A 10 3.46 -18.49 2.99
CA SER A 10 4.18 -18.40 4.26
C SER A 10 4.93 -17.07 4.32
N TRP A 11 5.56 -16.76 5.45
CA TRP A 11 6.26 -15.49 5.63
C TRP A 11 7.35 -15.28 4.58
N GLY A 12 7.20 -14.25 3.74
CA GLY A 12 8.17 -13.94 2.68
C GLY A 12 8.17 -14.92 1.51
N GLN A 13 7.17 -15.80 1.41
CA GLN A 13 7.12 -16.82 0.37
C GLN A 13 5.70 -17.13 -0.10
N MET A 14 5.49 -17.13 -1.42
CA MET A 14 4.23 -17.47 -2.07
C MET A 14 4.47 -18.35 -3.30
N LYS A 15 3.54 -19.28 -3.55
CA LYS A 15 3.55 -20.11 -4.76
C LYS A 15 2.19 -20.08 -5.44
N VAL A 16 2.22 -20.00 -6.77
CA VAL A 16 1.02 -20.00 -7.61
C VAL A 16 1.00 -21.30 -8.41
N LYS A 17 -0.16 -21.96 -8.44
CA LYS A 17 -0.33 -23.24 -9.15
C LYS A 17 -0.04 -23.08 -10.64
N GLY A 18 0.75 -23.99 -11.18
CA GLY A 18 1.18 -23.94 -12.58
C GLY A 18 2.35 -23.00 -12.84
N CYS A 19 2.92 -22.37 -11.82
CA CYS A 19 4.16 -21.61 -11.91
C CYS A 19 5.28 -22.33 -11.12
N SER A 20 6.48 -22.44 -11.72
CA SER A 20 7.67 -22.97 -11.04
C SER A 20 8.35 -21.93 -10.15
N THR A 21 8.04 -20.66 -10.33
CA THR A 21 8.63 -19.56 -9.57
C THR A 21 8.01 -19.46 -8.18
N THR A 22 8.87 -19.33 -7.19
CA THR A 22 8.48 -18.95 -5.83
C THR A 22 8.64 -17.45 -5.69
N TYR A 23 7.60 -16.77 -5.21
CA TYR A 23 7.58 -15.32 -5.06
C TYR A 23 7.80 -14.93 -3.61
N LYS A 24 8.33 -13.73 -3.37
CA LYS A 24 8.17 -13.07 -2.07
C LYS A 24 6.79 -12.45 -2.01
N ASP A 25 6.56 -11.48 -2.89
CA ASP A 25 5.28 -10.83 -3.11
C ASP A 25 4.87 -11.07 -4.57
N CYS A 26 3.58 -11.21 -4.85
CA CYS A 26 3.13 -11.53 -6.20
C CYS A 26 1.90 -10.74 -6.65
N LYS A 27 1.81 -10.61 -7.97
CA LYS A 27 0.65 -10.17 -8.72
C LYS A 27 0.08 -11.38 -9.45
N VAL A 28 -1.24 -11.54 -9.45
CA VAL A 28 -1.94 -12.66 -10.09
C VAL A 28 -3.14 -12.17 -10.90
N TRP A 29 -3.43 -12.84 -12.00
CA TRP A 29 -4.55 -12.50 -12.90
C TRP A 29 -4.97 -13.73 -13.72
N PRO A 30 -6.12 -13.68 -14.43
CA PRO A 30 -6.53 -14.73 -15.34
C PRO A 30 -5.44 -15.10 -16.36
N GLY A 31 -4.88 -16.30 -16.24
CA GLY A 31 -3.83 -16.82 -17.11
C GLY A 31 -2.39 -16.57 -16.68
N GLY A 32 -2.11 -15.99 -15.50
CA GLY A 32 -0.72 -15.89 -15.05
C GLY A 32 -0.47 -15.20 -13.72
N SER A 33 0.81 -15.09 -13.40
CA SER A 33 1.34 -14.44 -12.20
C SER A 33 2.72 -13.86 -12.45
N ARG A 34 3.12 -12.88 -11.64
CA ARG A 34 4.46 -12.26 -11.67
C ARG A 34 4.87 -11.84 -10.26
N THR A 35 6.18 -11.71 -10.04
CA THR A 35 6.73 -11.00 -8.89
C THR A 35 6.16 -9.59 -8.78
N TRP A 36 5.77 -9.19 -7.58
CA TRP A 36 5.51 -7.79 -7.26
C TRP A 36 6.78 -7.15 -6.68
N ASP A 37 7.49 -6.39 -7.51
CA ASP A 37 8.60 -5.55 -7.03
C ASP A 37 8.12 -4.12 -6.81
N TRP A 38 8.12 -3.69 -5.56
CA TRP A 38 7.64 -2.37 -5.16
C TRP A 38 8.51 -1.22 -5.69
N ARG A 39 9.76 -1.51 -6.07
CA ARG A 39 10.68 -0.52 -6.65
C ARG A 39 10.22 -0.04 -8.02
N GLU A 40 9.38 -0.82 -8.71
CA GLU A 40 8.83 -0.44 -10.02
C GLU A 40 7.86 0.75 -9.91
N THR A 41 7.21 0.93 -8.75
CA THR A 41 6.12 1.91 -8.56
C THR A 41 6.33 2.85 -7.37
N GLY A 42 7.37 2.61 -6.56
CA GLY A 42 7.64 3.40 -5.36
C GLY A 42 6.77 3.05 -4.16
N THR A 43 6.10 1.88 -4.18
CA THR A 43 5.29 1.40 -3.05
C THR A 43 6.14 1.15 -1.81
N ASN A 44 5.66 1.56 -0.64
CA ASN A 44 6.37 1.39 0.62
C ASN A 44 5.39 1.17 1.79
N VAL A 45 5.87 0.52 2.85
CA VAL A 45 5.16 0.40 4.13
C VAL A 45 5.39 1.64 4.96
N SER A 46 4.35 2.13 5.63
CA SER A 46 4.49 3.19 6.61
C SER A 46 5.21 2.61 7.83
N ARG A 47 6.46 3.02 8.08
CA ARG A 47 7.05 2.87 9.41
C ARG A 47 6.19 3.69 10.37
N PHE A 48 5.47 3.03 11.27
CA PHE A 48 4.83 3.71 12.39
C PHE A 48 5.88 4.56 13.12
N GLY A 49 5.61 5.87 13.22
CA GLY A 49 6.17 6.81 14.20
C GLY A 49 7.56 6.56 14.76
N MET A 50 8.61 6.75 13.95
CA MET A 50 9.83 7.39 14.46
C MET A 50 10.10 8.57 13.56
N SER A 51 9.69 9.77 13.99
CA SER A 51 10.29 11.00 13.49
C SER A 51 11.78 10.94 13.79
N PRO A 52 12.67 10.99 12.80
CA PRO A 52 14.09 11.16 13.05
C PRO A 52 14.39 12.65 13.19
N GLU A 53 13.83 13.34 14.19
CA GLU A 53 14.30 14.69 14.53
C GLU A 53 13.88 15.10 15.95
N LEU A 54 14.85 15.71 16.64
CA LEU A 54 14.83 16.25 18.01
C LEU A 54 15.03 15.28 19.18
N GLU A 55 16.09 14.47 19.12
CA GLU A 55 16.91 14.17 20.30
C GLU A 55 18.32 14.73 20.08
N THR A 56 18.43 16.06 20.01
CA THR A 56 19.67 16.72 20.45
C THR A 56 19.32 17.47 21.73
N PRO A 57 19.88 17.10 22.89
CA PRO A 57 19.72 17.94 24.08
C PRO A 57 20.35 19.31 23.77
N PRO A 58 19.73 20.43 24.17
CA PRO A 58 20.31 21.73 23.96
C PRO A 58 21.66 21.82 24.69
N PRO A 59 22.68 22.49 24.11
CA PRO A 59 23.95 22.67 24.80
C PRO A 59 23.75 23.53 26.06
N LEU A 60 24.48 23.19 27.13
CA LEU A 60 24.35 23.70 28.51
C LEU A 60 24.56 25.21 28.71
N TRP A 61 24.67 26.01 27.65
CA TRP A 61 24.92 27.45 27.76
C TRP A 61 23.66 28.32 27.57
N ALA A 62 22.51 27.75 27.20
CA ALA A 62 21.28 28.52 26.91
C ALA A 62 20.48 28.96 28.15
N ALA A 63 21.14 29.22 29.28
CA ALA A 63 20.53 29.81 30.47
C ALA A 63 21.25 31.11 30.86
N SER A 64 20.97 32.19 30.15
CA SER A 64 21.04 33.54 30.73
C SER A 64 20.20 34.55 29.97
N SER A 65 19.24 35.07 30.71
CA SER A 65 18.20 36.06 30.43
C SER A 65 18.66 37.35 29.73
N SER A 66 17.78 37.91 28.88
CA SER A 66 17.04 39.17 29.13
C SER A 66 16.80 39.95 27.83
N ALA A 67 15.64 39.78 27.18
CA ALA A 67 15.12 40.76 26.24
C ALA A 67 13.58 40.66 26.13
N LEU A 68 12.90 41.77 26.38
CA LEU A 68 11.45 41.99 26.27
C LEU A 68 11.01 42.06 24.79
N PRO A 69 9.72 41.79 24.47
CA PRO A 69 9.22 41.81 23.09
C PRO A 69 8.78 43.22 22.65
N PRO A 70 8.91 43.60 21.36
CA PRO A 70 8.16 44.73 20.83
C PRO A 70 6.75 44.31 20.37
N SER A 71 5.83 45.25 20.58
CA SER A 71 4.39 45.17 20.33
C SER A 71 4.01 45.36 18.85
N LYS A 72 3.01 44.59 18.43
CA LYS A 72 1.94 44.83 17.42
C LYS A 72 2.31 45.61 16.15
N SER A 73 2.19 44.94 15.01
CA SER A 73 1.56 45.53 13.81
C SER A 73 0.96 44.46 12.91
N ARG A 74 -0.25 44.79 12.45
CA ARG A 74 -1.24 43.99 11.76
C ARG A 74 -0.87 43.84 10.28
N ILE A 75 -0.69 42.61 9.81
CA ILE A 75 -0.79 42.23 8.39
C ILE A 75 -1.72 41.01 8.39
N SER A 76 -3.02 41.24 8.19
CA SER A 76 -3.70 41.06 6.91
C SER A 76 -3.53 39.64 6.37
N SER A 77 -4.64 38.92 6.37
CA SER A 77 -5.05 37.94 5.36
C SER A 77 -3.95 37.04 4.80
N LEU A 78 -4.05 35.75 5.08
CA LEU A 78 -4.33 34.74 4.06
C LEU A 78 -4.55 33.40 4.78
N CYS A 79 -5.80 32.94 4.75
CA CYS A 79 -6.03 31.50 4.66
C CYS A 79 -5.37 31.06 3.35
N LEU A 80 -4.15 30.52 3.43
CA LEU A 80 -3.56 29.80 2.32
C LEU A 80 -3.20 28.42 2.84
N ASP A 81 -3.97 27.49 2.29
CA ASP A 81 -3.66 26.09 2.14
C ASP A 81 -3.37 25.38 3.45
N GLY A 82 -4.45 24.83 4.02
CA GLY A 82 -4.37 23.61 4.81
C GLY A 82 -3.78 22.50 3.95
N ILE A 83 -2.48 22.59 3.67
CA ILE A 83 -1.64 21.47 3.31
C ILE A 83 -1.51 20.70 4.62
N SER A 84 -2.51 19.86 4.89
CA SER A 84 -2.30 18.69 5.72
C SER A 84 -1.06 18.02 5.15
N TYR A 85 0.03 18.05 5.92
CA TYR A 85 1.26 17.36 5.62
C TYR A 85 0.92 15.86 5.68
N ILE A 86 0.39 15.32 4.58
CA ILE A 86 0.03 13.91 4.50
C ILE A 86 1.34 13.16 4.61
N GLN A 87 1.54 12.39 5.69
CA GLN A 87 2.71 11.54 5.79
C GLN A 87 2.73 10.59 4.58
N HIS A 88 3.65 10.86 3.65
CA HIS A 88 3.75 10.27 2.32
C HIS A 88 4.34 8.86 2.36
N SER A 89 3.65 7.92 3.01
CA SER A 89 3.85 6.52 2.64
C SER A 89 2.85 6.21 1.52
N PRO A 90 3.30 6.07 0.27
CA PRO A 90 2.40 6.00 -0.87
C PRO A 90 1.49 4.77 -0.80
N GLY A 91 1.86 3.71 -0.05
CA GLY A 91 1.10 2.47 -0.03
C GLY A 91 0.96 1.87 -1.44
N VAL A 92 0.00 0.98 -1.66
CA VAL A 92 -0.24 0.35 -2.96
C VAL A 92 -0.64 1.39 -4.01
N GLN A 93 0.11 1.48 -5.11
CA GLN A 93 -0.15 2.45 -6.18
C GLN A 93 -1.13 1.91 -7.22
N PRO A 94 -1.88 2.78 -7.93
CA PRO A 94 -2.63 2.39 -9.12
C PRO A 94 -1.75 1.67 -10.17
N ALA A 95 -0.51 2.13 -10.32
CA ALA A 95 0.49 1.55 -11.21
C ALA A 95 0.83 0.08 -10.88
N ASP A 96 0.71 -0.34 -9.61
CA ASP A 96 0.90 -1.75 -9.24
C ASP A 96 -0.16 -2.65 -9.87
N LEU A 97 -1.36 -2.10 -10.06
CA LEU A 97 -2.57 -2.81 -10.45
C LEU A 97 -2.90 -2.65 -11.93
N GLU A 98 -2.32 -1.68 -12.64
CA GLU A 98 -2.58 -1.46 -14.06
C GLU A 98 -2.43 -2.73 -14.92
N GLU A 99 -1.38 -3.50 -14.66
CA GLU A 99 -1.16 -4.75 -15.40
C GLU A 99 -2.25 -5.78 -15.14
N VAL A 100 -2.75 -5.87 -13.90
CA VAL A 100 -3.83 -6.77 -13.51
C VAL A 100 -5.15 -6.31 -14.13
N VAL A 101 -5.44 -5.01 -14.11
CA VAL A 101 -6.63 -4.40 -14.71
C VAL A 101 -6.67 -4.66 -16.21
N LYS A 102 -5.54 -4.46 -16.92
CA LYS A 102 -5.41 -4.72 -18.38
C LYS A 102 -5.69 -6.18 -18.77
N LYS A 103 -5.67 -7.12 -17.83
CA LYS A 103 -5.98 -8.55 -18.07
C LYS A 103 -7.48 -8.88 -17.99
N GLY A 104 -8.33 -7.88 -17.71
CA GLY A 104 -9.79 -8.03 -17.75
C GLY A 104 -10.36 -8.79 -16.55
N VAL A 105 -10.02 -8.34 -15.34
CA VAL A 105 -10.54 -8.87 -14.08
C VAL A 105 -11.86 -8.20 -13.71
N LYS A 106 -12.74 -8.95 -13.04
CA LYS A 106 -13.97 -8.43 -12.43
C LYS A 106 -13.74 -7.97 -10.99
N THR A 107 -12.87 -8.67 -10.27
CA THR A 107 -12.59 -8.43 -8.86
C THR A 107 -11.09 -8.41 -8.63
N VAL A 108 -10.63 -7.47 -7.81
CA VAL A 108 -9.24 -7.36 -7.36
C VAL A 108 -9.18 -7.56 -5.85
N VAL A 109 -8.29 -8.46 -5.43
CA VAL A 109 -7.98 -8.69 -4.02
C VAL A 109 -6.60 -8.08 -3.70
N ILE A 110 -6.52 -7.30 -2.63
CA ILE A 110 -5.28 -6.66 -2.16
C ILE A 110 -4.93 -7.22 -0.79
N GLY A 111 -3.85 -8.01 -0.71
CA GLY A 111 -3.27 -8.50 0.54
C GLY A 111 -2.25 -7.51 1.11
N ARG A 112 -2.58 -6.87 2.23
CA ARG A 112 -1.81 -5.76 2.83
C ARG A 112 -0.69 -6.20 3.79
N GLY A 113 -0.28 -7.45 3.73
CA GLY A 113 0.66 -8.03 4.67
C GLY A 113 -0.02 -8.75 5.83
N MET A 114 0.80 -9.48 6.59
CA MET A 114 0.42 -10.27 7.75
C MET A 114 -0.13 -9.41 8.89
N SER A 115 0.42 -8.20 9.06
CA SER A 115 -0.01 -7.21 10.07
C SER A 115 -0.74 -6.00 9.47
N GLU A 116 -1.13 -6.06 8.20
CA GLU A 116 -1.85 -4.99 7.49
C GLU A 116 -1.13 -3.61 7.48
N ALA A 117 0.20 -3.59 7.62
CA ALA A 117 0.94 -2.33 7.70
C ALA A 117 1.09 -1.64 6.34
N LEU A 118 0.95 -2.38 5.23
CA LEU A 118 0.91 -1.81 3.89
C LEU A 118 -0.41 -1.07 3.66
N GLN A 119 -0.33 0.25 3.54
CA GLN A 119 -1.49 1.09 3.30
C GLN A 119 -2.02 0.93 1.87
N VAL A 120 -3.33 1.10 1.70
CA VAL A 120 -3.99 1.18 0.39
C VAL A 120 -4.68 2.53 0.31
N PRO A 121 -4.13 3.49 -0.43
CA PRO A 121 -4.74 4.81 -0.59
C PRO A 121 -6.16 4.71 -1.16
N PRO A 122 -7.08 5.60 -0.74
CA PRO A 122 -8.39 5.72 -1.34
C PRO A 122 -8.33 5.94 -2.86
N SER A 123 -7.34 6.69 -3.34
CA SER A 123 -7.11 6.92 -4.79
C SER A 123 -6.91 5.62 -5.58
N THR A 124 -6.26 4.62 -4.98
CA THR A 124 -6.05 3.30 -5.60
C THR A 124 -7.35 2.51 -5.66
N VAL A 125 -8.16 2.56 -4.61
CA VAL A 125 -9.49 1.93 -4.60
C VAL A 125 -10.42 2.61 -5.60
N ASP A 126 -10.42 3.93 -5.65
CA ASP A 126 -11.23 4.72 -6.57
C ASP A 126 -10.84 4.47 -8.03
N TYR A 127 -9.55 4.33 -8.32
CA TYR A 127 -9.06 3.92 -9.63
C TYR A 127 -9.68 2.58 -10.07
N LEU A 128 -9.65 1.56 -9.21
CA LEU A 128 -10.25 0.26 -9.53
C LEU A 128 -11.76 0.36 -9.72
N LYS A 129 -12.47 1.04 -8.81
CA LYS A 129 -13.93 1.23 -8.91
C LYS A 129 -14.34 1.98 -10.17
N LYS A 130 -13.60 3.01 -10.57
CA LYS A 130 -13.82 3.76 -11.83
C LYS A 130 -13.68 2.87 -13.07
N ASN A 131 -12.87 1.81 -12.99
CA ASN A 131 -12.75 0.80 -14.03
C ASN A 131 -13.81 -0.32 -13.92
N GLY A 132 -14.80 -0.19 -13.03
CA GLY A 132 -15.87 -1.17 -12.85
C GLY A 132 -15.42 -2.45 -12.14
N ILE A 133 -14.37 -2.37 -11.33
CA ILE A 133 -13.76 -3.52 -10.65
C ILE A 133 -14.15 -3.52 -9.17
N ASP A 134 -14.62 -4.67 -8.68
CA ASP A 134 -14.88 -4.88 -7.26
C ASP A 134 -13.55 -5.03 -6.50
N VAL A 135 -13.42 -4.38 -5.34
CA VAL A 135 -12.16 -4.34 -4.60
C VAL A 135 -12.33 -4.94 -3.20
N LEU A 136 -11.48 -5.90 -2.87
CA LEU A 136 -11.39 -6.49 -1.53
C LEU A 136 -10.00 -6.18 -0.95
N VAL A 137 -9.95 -5.48 0.17
CA VAL A 137 -8.70 -5.09 0.84
C VAL A 137 -8.65 -5.80 2.18
N LEU A 138 -7.70 -6.72 2.36
CA LEU A 138 -7.68 -7.66 3.47
C LEU A 138 -6.25 -7.92 3.97
N GLN A 139 -6.15 -8.44 5.20
CA GLN A 139 -4.94 -9.15 5.67
C GLN A 139 -4.63 -10.33 4.74
N THR A 140 -3.34 -10.59 4.47
CA THR A 140 -2.92 -11.47 3.36
C THR A 140 -3.43 -12.90 3.43
N GLU A 141 -3.56 -13.54 4.60
CA GLU A 141 -4.09 -14.90 4.69
C GLU A 141 -5.57 -14.94 4.32
N LYS A 142 -6.35 -13.97 4.82
CA LYS A 142 -7.76 -13.80 4.44
C LYS A 142 -7.89 -13.46 2.95
N ALA A 143 -7.00 -12.60 2.44
CA ALA A 143 -6.95 -12.23 1.04
C ALA A 143 -6.74 -13.45 0.14
N VAL A 144 -5.79 -14.33 0.50
CA VAL A 144 -5.51 -15.56 -0.26
C VAL A 144 -6.69 -16.53 -0.22
N ALA A 145 -7.32 -16.70 0.95
CA ALA A 145 -8.51 -17.54 1.09
C ALA A 145 -9.66 -17.04 0.19
N GLU A 146 -9.95 -15.74 0.24
CA GLU A 146 -11.01 -15.11 -0.54
C GLU A 146 -10.71 -15.16 -2.05
N TYR A 147 -9.47 -14.87 -2.44
CA TYR A 147 -9.03 -14.98 -3.82
C TYR A 147 -9.22 -16.40 -4.37
N ASN A 148 -8.80 -17.43 -3.62
CA ASN A 148 -8.94 -18.82 -4.04
C ASN A 148 -10.41 -19.25 -4.10
N ALA A 149 -11.25 -18.78 -3.17
CA ALA A 149 -12.69 -19.03 -3.21
C ALA A 149 -13.35 -18.43 -4.48
N LEU A 150 -13.00 -17.19 -4.83
CA LEU A 150 -13.48 -16.54 -6.05
C LEU A 150 -12.97 -17.24 -7.32
N ALA A 151 -11.69 -17.62 -7.34
CA ALA A 151 -11.09 -18.35 -8.46
C ALA A 151 -11.76 -19.72 -8.67
N ALA A 152 -12.07 -20.45 -7.59
CA ALA A 152 -12.77 -21.73 -7.65
C ALA A 152 -14.21 -21.61 -8.17
N GLN A 153 -14.86 -20.48 -7.93
CA GLN A 153 -16.18 -20.14 -8.49
C GLN A 153 -16.11 -19.71 -9.98
N GLY A 154 -14.92 -19.65 -10.58
CA GLY A 154 -14.72 -19.22 -11.96
C GLY A 154 -14.79 -17.71 -12.16
N VAL A 155 -14.76 -16.92 -11.09
CA VAL A 155 -14.68 -15.46 -11.19
C VAL A 155 -13.32 -15.08 -11.78
N LYS A 156 -13.32 -14.10 -12.69
CA LYS A 156 -12.08 -13.49 -13.21
C LYS A 156 -11.47 -12.59 -12.14
N VAL A 157 -10.86 -13.20 -11.13
CA VAL A 157 -10.22 -12.51 -10.01
C VAL A 157 -8.74 -12.27 -10.30
N GLY A 158 -8.23 -11.10 -9.94
CA GLY A 158 -6.80 -10.81 -9.88
C GLY A 158 -6.44 -10.22 -8.53
N GLY A 159 -5.17 -9.91 -8.33
CA GLY A 159 -4.75 -9.30 -7.08
C GLY A 159 -3.26 -9.07 -6.94
N VAL A 160 -2.91 -8.39 -5.87
CA VAL A 160 -1.54 -8.17 -5.41
C VAL A 160 -1.45 -8.56 -3.94
N PHE A 161 -0.38 -9.27 -3.58
CA PHE A 161 -0.24 -9.87 -2.25
C PHE A 161 1.14 -9.59 -1.67
N HIS A 162 1.15 -8.97 -0.50
CA HIS A 162 2.34 -8.81 0.32
C HIS A 162 2.42 -9.91 1.38
N SER A 163 3.51 -10.67 1.45
CA SER A 163 3.63 -11.85 2.32
C SER A 163 4.35 -11.61 3.65
N THR A 164 4.74 -10.37 3.94
CA THR A 164 5.37 -9.98 5.22
C THR A 164 4.54 -8.90 5.92
N CYS A 165 5.13 -8.03 6.74
CA CYS A 165 4.42 -6.93 7.41
C CYS A 165 4.54 -5.62 6.65
#